data_AF-A0A4R4PLU2-F1
#
_entry.id   AF-A0A4R4PLU2-F1
#
_cell.length_a   1.000
_cell.length_b   1.000
_cell.length_c   1.000
_cell.angle_alpha   90.00
_cell.angle_beta   90.00
_cell.angle_gamma   90.00
#
_symmetry.space_group_name_H-M   'P 1'
#
loop_
_entity.id
_entity.type
_entity.pdbx_description
1 polymer ?
#
loop_
_entity_poly.entity_id
_entity_poly.type
_entity_poly.pdbx_seq_one_letter_code
_entity_poly.pdbx_strand_id
1 'polypeptide(L)'
;MGVTVSVQRVAIAAGLGAGTVGALTGVLLLGPLGASLLLAVVFLIVWPLAAVIRQVVDDTPDYSAVTVAALAAAGVLCLPGLVRLVADGAFGVAMLLVGAVAFVLIDLVVPTRRERPSSRQQRRIRRLTEEQFLEDEALIASLQCPLSISELCDVWVETAGQLAQGADMRDRQAVAEVRRICLDEFERRNPVGFQRWLDAGAPPNPTTYLMAHGE
;
A
#
# COMPACT_ATOMS: atom_id res chain seq x y z
N MET A 1 15.60 -12.78 -16.67
CA MET A 1 15.20 -14.21 -16.80
C MET A 1 13.86 -14.37 -16.12
N GLY A 2 12.76 -14.46 -16.89
CA GLY A 2 11.41 -14.51 -16.34
C GLY A 2 11.15 -15.87 -15.69
N VAL A 3 10.96 -15.89 -14.37
CA VAL A 3 10.42 -17.07 -13.69
C VAL A 3 8.99 -17.26 -14.22
N THR A 4 8.74 -18.38 -14.86
CA THR A 4 7.44 -18.66 -15.47
C THR A 4 6.37 -18.75 -14.39
N VAL A 5 5.21 -18.13 -14.63
CA VAL A 5 4.05 -18.04 -13.71
C VAL A 5 3.65 -19.42 -13.14
N SER A 6 3.94 -20.48 -13.88
CA SER A 6 3.78 -21.88 -13.48
C SER A 6 4.64 -22.27 -12.27
N VAL A 7 5.90 -21.82 -12.17
CA VAL A 7 6.79 -22.11 -11.04
C VAL A 7 6.28 -21.44 -9.76
N GLN A 8 5.78 -20.21 -9.87
CA GLN A 8 5.21 -19.47 -8.73
C GLN A 8 3.95 -20.16 -8.20
N ARG A 9 3.06 -20.64 -9.08
CA ARG A 9 1.85 -21.38 -8.68
C ARG A 9 2.16 -22.72 -8.04
N VAL A 10 3.17 -23.44 -8.55
CA VAL A 10 3.61 -24.73 -7.97
C VAL A 10 4.26 -24.53 -6.61
N ALA A 11 5.07 -23.48 -6.42
CA ALA A 11 5.66 -23.16 -5.12
C ALA A 11 4.60 -22.80 -4.06
N ILE A 12 3.58 -22.02 -4.43
CA ILE A 12 2.47 -21.66 -3.53
C ILE A 12 1.64 -22.90 -3.18
N ALA A 13 1.34 -23.76 -4.17
CA ALA A 13 0.60 -25.00 -3.94
C ALA A 13 1.37 -25.99 -3.05
N ALA A 14 2.69 -26.11 -3.25
CA ALA A 14 3.55 -26.96 -2.43
C ALA A 14 3.66 -26.44 -0.99
N GLY A 15 3.75 -25.12 -0.79
CA GLY A 15 3.77 -24.49 0.54
C GLY A 15 2.46 -24.71 1.30
N LEU A 16 1.31 -24.56 0.63
CA LEU A 16 -0.01 -24.84 1.20
C LEU A 16 -0.19 -26.32 1.56
N GLY A 17 0.28 -27.23 0.70
CA GLY A 17 0.22 -28.67 0.95
C GLY A 17 1.07 -29.09 2.15
N ALA A 18 2.32 -28.62 2.23
CA ALA A 18 3.21 -28.96 3.33
C ALA A 18 2.71 -28.38 4.68
N GLY A 19 2.19 -27.14 4.67
CA GLY A 19 1.64 -26.49 5.86
C GLY A 19 0.39 -27.18 6.41
N THR A 20 -0.51 -27.61 5.52
CA THR A 20 -1.76 -28.29 5.91
C THR A 20 -1.50 -29.69 6.47
N VAL A 21 -0.58 -30.46 5.86
CA VAL A 21 -0.20 -31.79 6.37
C VAL A 21 0.48 -31.66 7.73
N GLY A 22 1.42 -30.72 7.90
CA GLY A 22 2.09 -30.48 9.19
C GLY A 22 1.13 -30.07 10.30
N ALA A 23 0.15 -29.20 9.99
CA ALA A 23 -0.88 -28.80 10.95
C ALA A 23 -1.78 -29.98 11.35
N LEU A 24 -2.22 -30.79 10.39
CA LEU A 24 -3.03 -31.99 10.63
C LEU A 24 -2.30 -33.02 11.49
N THR A 25 -1.01 -33.28 11.21
CA THR A 25 -0.18 -34.18 12.01
C THR A 25 0.01 -33.63 13.43
N GLY A 26 0.21 -32.33 13.60
CA GLY A 26 0.32 -31.69 14.92
C GLY A 26 -0.97 -31.78 15.74
N VAL A 27 -2.13 -31.57 15.11
CA VAL A 27 -3.45 -31.70 15.76
C VAL A 27 -3.72 -33.12 16.24
N LEU A 28 -3.33 -34.12 15.45
CA LEU A 28 -3.52 -35.54 15.79
C LEU A 28 -2.62 -36.01 16.94
N LEU A 29 -1.42 -35.44 17.11
CA LEU A 29 -0.45 -35.88 18.11
C LEU A 29 -0.54 -35.15 19.46
N LEU A 30 -0.93 -33.87 19.48
CA LEU A 30 -0.87 -33.03 20.68
C LEU A 30 -2.20 -32.88 21.43
N GLY A 31 -3.31 -33.39 20.88
CA GLY A 31 -4.65 -33.14 21.41
C GLY A 31 -5.11 -31.68 21.25
N PRO A 32 -6.36 -31.36 21.63
CA PRO A 32 -7.00 -30.08 21.30
C PRO A 32 -6.32 -28.86 21.95
N LEU A 33 -5.76 -29.02 23.15
CA LEU A 33 -5.03 -27.93 23.83
C LEU A 33 -3.69 -27.65 23.16
N GLY A 34 -2.89 -28.68 22.84
CA GLY A 34 -1.62 -28.47 22.17
C GLY A 34 -1.79 -27.98 20.73
N ALA A 35 -2.86 -28.38 20.04
CA ALA A 35 -3.25 -27.82 18.75
C ALA A 35 -3.52 -26.31 18.81
N SER A 36 -4.27 -25.85 19.83
CA SER A 36 -4.58 -24.43 20.00
C SER A 36 -3.32 -23.59 20.32
N LEU A 37 -2.41 -24.15 21.12
CA LEU A 37 -1.15 -23.50 21.47
C LEU A 37 -0.20 -23.40 20.26
N LEU A 38 -0.13 -24.47 19.45
CA LEU A 38 0.64 -24.50 18.22
C LEU A 38 0.09 -23.49 17.21
N LEU A 39 -1.24 -23.41 17.05
CA LEU A 39 -1.89 -22.39 16.21
C LEU A 39 -1.56 -20.97 16.67
N ALA A 40 -1.61 -20.70 17.98
CA ALA A 40 -1.28 -19.39 18.52
C ALA A 40 0.19 -19.02 18.26
N VAL A 41 1.12 -19.95 18.44
CA VAL A 41 2.55 -19.74 18.17
C VAL A 41 2.80 -19.52 16.68
N VAL A 42 2.20 -20.33 15.81
CA VAL A 42 2.31 -20.15 14.35
C VAL A 42 1.73 -18.79 13.95
N PHE A 43 0.58 -18.39 14.50
CA PHE A 43 -0.02 -17.09 14.21
C PHE A 43 0.87 -15.93 14.68
N LEU A 44 1.45 -16.02 15.88
CA LEU A 44 2.38 -15.04 16.43
C LEU A 44 3.68 -14.91 15.63
N ILE A 45 4.13 -15.96 14.95
CA ILE A 45 5.35 -15.93 14.12
C ILE A 45 5.02 -15.49 12.69
N VAL A 46 3.93 -16.01 12.12
CA VAL A 46 3.55 -15.75 10.73
C VAL A 46 3.06 -14.32 10.55
N TRP A 47 2.35 -13.75 11.53
CA TRP A 47 1.84 -12.37 11.44
C TRP A 47 2.94 -11.31 11.28
N PRO A 48 3.96 -11.23 12.16
CA PRO A 48 5.05 -10.26 12.00
C PRO A 48 5.91 -10.59 10.78
N LEU A 49 6.10 -11.88 10.45
CA LEU A 49 6.83 -12.27 9.24
C LEU A 49 6.11 -11.78 7.97
N ALA A 50 4.78 -11.88 7.91
CA ALA A 50 3.98 -11.37 6.82
C ALA A 50 4.02 -9.83 6.73
N ALA A 51 4.06 -9.14 7.87
CA ALA A 51 4.22 -7.69 7.91
C ALA A 51 5.59 -7.25 7.36
N VAL A 52 6.67 -7.94 7.76
CA VAL A 52 8.03 -7.69 7.26
C VAL A 52 8.14 -7.98 5.77
N ILE A 53 7.59 -9.12 5.30
CA ILE A 53 7.61 -9.46 3.87
C ILE A 53 6.83 -8.42 3.07
N ARG A 54 5.65 -7.96 3.53
CA ARG A 54 4.92 -6.88 2.88
C ARG A 54 5.74 -5.60 2.78
N GLN A 55 6.35 -5.19 3.89
CA GLN A 55 7.14 -3.97 3.93
C GLN A 55 8.37 -4.05 3.00
N VAL A 56 9.06 -5.19 2.95
CA VAL A 56 10.22 -5.40 2.07
C VAL A 56 9.81 -5.45 0.59
N VAL A 57 8.66 -6.06 0.28
CA VAL A 57 8.12 -6.11 -1.09
C VAL A 57 7.65 -4.75 -1.58
N ASP A 58 7.04 -3.93 -0.70
CA ASP A 58 6.56 -2.60 -1.05
C ASP A 58 7.70 -1.58 -1.23
N ASP A 59 8.83 -1.73 -0.51
CA ASP A 59 9.91 -0.74 -0.53
C ASP A 59 10.98 -0.96 -1.63
N THR A 60 11.05 -2.13 -2.28
CA THR A 60 12.11 -2.41 -3.28
C THR A 60 11.67 -3.36 -4.41
N PRO A 61 11.57 -2.89 -5.67
CA PRO A 61 11.20 -3.75 -6.81
C PRO A 61 12.23 -4.84 -7.17
N ASP A 62 13.45 -4.78 -6.62
CA ASP A 62 14.60 -5.56 -7.06
C ASP A 62 15.10 -6.64 -6.07
N TYR A 63 14.40 -6.87 -4.95
CA TYR A 63 14.77 -8.00 -4.10
C TYR A 63 14.52 -9.32 -4.82
N SER A 64 15.59 -10.11 -5.02
CA SER A 64 15.47 -11.39 -5.70
C SER A 64 14.49 -12.29 -4.95
N ALA A 65 13.41 -12.69 -5.62
CA ALA A 65 12.37 -13.56 -5.07
C ALA A 65 12.91 -14.85 -4.42
N VAL A 66 14.14 -15.23 -4.79
CA VAL A 66 14.91 -16.34 -4.22
C VAL A 66 15.20 -16.13 -2.73
N THR A 67 15.54 -14.91 -2.31
CA THR A 67 15.85 -14.61 -0.89
C THR A 67 14.62 -14.69 -0.01
N VAL A 68 13.48 -14.14 -0.47
CA VAL A 68 12.19 -14.23 0.24
C VAL A 68 11.73 -15.69 0.32
N ALA A 69 11.84 -16.44 -0.78
CA ALA A 69 11.49 -17.87 -0.80
C ALA A 69 12.40 -18.70 0.13
N ALA A 70 13.69 -18.42 0.17
CA ALA A 70 14.65 -19.11 1.04
C ALA A 70 14.37 -18.82 2.52
N LEU A 71 14.05 -17.58 2.88
CA LEU A 71 13.72 -17.20 4.26
C LEU A 71 12.40 -17.84 4.71
N ALA A 72 11.39 -17.85 3.84
CA ALA A 72 10.12 -18.51 4.10
C ALA A 72 10.30 -20.02 4.28
N ALA A 73 11.08 -20.66 3.41
CA ALA A 73 11.39 -22.09 3.50
C ALA A 73 12.14 -22.43 4.80
N ALA A 74 13.14 -21.62 5.17
CA ALA A 74 13.87 -21.80 6.42
C ALA A 74 12.95 -21.69 7.65
N GLY A 75 12.04 -20.72 7.66
CA GLY A 75 11.04 -20.57 8.73
C GLY A 75 10.15 -21.81 8.87
N VAL A 76 9.66 -22.34 7.75
CA VAL A 76 8.82 -23.56 7.74
C VAL A 76 9.61 -24.79 8.23
N LEU A 77 10.88 -24.92 7.83
CA LEU A 77 11.77 -26.01 8.23
C LEU A 77 12.12 -25.98 9.73
N CYS A 78 12.09 -24.81 10.38
CA CYS A 78 12.37 -24.69 11.81
C CYS A 78 11.17 -25.01 12.73
N LEU A 79 9.94 -25.00 12.20
CA LEU A 79 8.71 -25.24 12.98
C LEU A 79 8.69 -26.60 13.71
N PRO A 80 9.08 -27.74 13.11
CA PRO A 80 9.04 -29.03 13.80
C PRO A 80 10.00 -29.12 14.99
N GLY A 81 11.17 -28.47 14.88
CA GLY A 81 12.16 -28.39 15.95
C GLY A 81 11.64 -27.58 17.14
N LEU A 82 10.97 -26.46 16.86
CA LEU A 82 10.32 -25.62 17.88
C LEU A 82 9.20 -26.36 18.62
N VAL A 83 8.34 -27.09 17.90
CA VAL A 83 7.26 -27.89 18.50
C VAL A 83 7.82 -28.96 19.42
N ARG A 84 8.91 -29.62 19.01
CA ARG A 84 9.57 -30.64 19.84
C ARG A 84 10.26 -30.04 21.07
N LEU A 85 10.87 -28.86 20.94
CA LEU A 85 11.46 -28.12 22.06
C LEU A 85 10.41 -27.74 23.10
N VAL A 86 9.22 -27.27 22.66
CA VAL A 86 8.11 -26.92 23.57
C VAL A 86 7.53 -28.16 24.25
N ALA A 87 7.52 -29.31 23.57
CA ALA A 87 7.06 -30.57 24.15
C ALA A 87 7.95 -31.07 25.30
N ASP A 88 9.24 -30.70 25.34
CA ASP A 88 10.16 -30.97 26.47
C ASP A 88 9.90 -30.07 27.71
N GLY A 89 8.81 -29.30 27.70
CA GLY A 89 8.31 -28.59 28.88
C GLY A 89 9.11 -27.33 29.20
N ALA A 90 9.53 -27.19 30.47
CA ALA A 90 10.11 -25.95 31.00
C ALA A 90 11.36 -25.46 30.23
N PHE A 91 12.13 -26.39 29.66
CA PHE A 91 13.33 -26.07 28.87
C PHE A 91 12.98 -25.41 27.52
N GLY A 92 11.90 -25.85 26.87
CA GLY A 92 11.40 -25.25 25.63
C GLY A 92 10.90 -23.83 25.84
N VAL A 93 10.15 -23.62 26.92
CA VAL A 93 9.65 -22.30 27.30
C VAL A 93 10.80 -21.36 27.61
N ALA A 94 11.83 -21.82 28.34
CA ALA A 94 13.02 -21.02 28.62
C ALA A 94 13.77 -20.64 27.33
N MET A 95 13.99 -21.57 26.40
CA MET A 95 14.65 -21.29 25.12
C MET A 95 13.86 -20.32 24.24
N LEU A 96 12.52 -20.43 24.19
CA LEU A 96 11.67 -19.46 23.51
C LEU A 96 11.77 -18.07 24.11
N LEU A 97 11.79 -17.98 25.45
CA LEU A 97 11.95 -16.72 26.16
C LEU A 97 13.31 -16.09 25.85
N VAL A 98 14.40 -16.88 25.86
CA VAL A 98 15.72 -16.41 25.47
C VAL A 98 15.74 -15.94 24.01
N GLY A 99 15.12 -16.69 23.09
CA GLY A 99 15.01 -16.31 21.69
C GLY A 99 14.23 -15.01 21.48
N ALA A 100 13.11 -14.83 22.19
CA ALA A 100 12.31 -13.61 22.16
C ALA A 100 13.09 -12.41 22.71
N VAL A 101 13.78 -12.58 23.84
CA VAL A 101 14.64 -11.53 24.43
C VAL A 101 15.79 -11.19 23.49
N ALA A 102 16.45 -12.18 22.90
CA ALA A 102 17.51 -11.96 21.91
C ALA A 102 16.97 -11.24 20.68
N PHE A 103 15.78 -11.58 20.19
CA PHE A 103 15.14 -10.90 19.08
C PHE A 103 14.81 -9.44 19.41
N VAL A 104 14.24 -9.16 20.59
CA VAL A 104 13.97 -7.79 21.06
C VAL A 104 15.27 -7.00 21.25
N LEU A 105 16.33 -7.63 21.76
CA LEU A 105 17.65 -7.00 21.88
C LEU A 105 18.25 -6.72 20.50
N ILE A 106 18.11 -7.63 19.54
CA ILE A 106 18.53 -7.39 18.15
C ILE A 106 17.71 -6.25 17.54
N ASP A 107 16.39 -6.20 17.74
CA ASP A 107 15.53 -5.13 17.22
C ASP A 107 15.82 -3.77 17.87
N LEU A 108 16.23 -3.76 19.15
CA LEU A 108 16.69 -2.56 19.86
C LEU A 108 18.10 -2.11 19.43
N VAL A 109 18.99 -3.06 19.15
CA VAL A 109 20.41 -2.80 18.83
C VAL A 109 20.63 -2.54 17.35
N VAL A 110 19.87 -3.21 16.48
CA VAL A 110 19.74 -2.83 15.07
C VAL A 110 19.05 -1.49 15.14
N PRO A 111 19.77 -0.37 14.95
CA PRO A 111 19.08 0.89 14.84
C PRO A 111 18.15 0.65 13.68
N THR A 112 16.84 0.77 13.91
CA THR A 112 15.92 1.06 12.83
C THR A 112 16.50 2.32 12.22
N ARG A 113 17.37 2.13 11.23
CA ARG A 113 17.62 3.08 10.18
C ARG A 113 16.24 3.19 9.56
N ARG A 114 15.39 4.00 10.19
CA ARG A 114 14.69 5.04 9.47
C ARG A 114 15.79 5.63 8.63
N GLU A 115 15.94 5.09 7.43
CA GLU A 115 16.44 5.82 6.31
C GLU A 115 15.57 7.08 6.36
N ARG A 116 16.09 8.11 7.04
CA ARG A 116 15.72 9.47 6.73
C ARG A 116 16.00 9.47 5.23
N PRO A 117 14.96 9.43 4.38
CA PRO A 117 15.20 9.44 2.94
C PRO A 117 16.12 10.63 2.75
N SER A 118 17.32 10.37 2.23
CA SER A 118 18.41 11.34 2.33
C SER A 118 17.85 12.67 1.85
N SER A 119 18.05 13.75 2.60
CA SER A 119 17.43 15.04 2.26
C SER A 119 17.74 15.45 0.81
N ARG A 120 18.81 14.91 0.24
CA ARG A 120 19.18 14.98 -1.18
C ARG A 120 18.26 14.18 -2.10
N GLN A 121 17.92 12.94 -1.79
CA GLN A 121 16.98 12.13 -2.57
C GLN A 121 15.56 12.66 -2.45
N GLN A 122 15.11 13.10 -1.26
CA GLN A 122 13.83 13.80 -1.12
C GLN A 122 13.81 15.11 -1.91
N ARG A 123 14.90 15.90 -1.88
CA ARG A 123 15.03 17.09 -2.74
C ARG A 123 15.06 16.73 -4.22
N ARG A 124 15.65 15.60 -4.61
CA ARG A 124 15.73 15.16 -6.01
C ARG A 124 14.37 14.71 -6.52
N ILE A 125 13.65 13.89 -5.75
CA ILE A 125 12.28 13.48 -6.09
C ILE A 125 11.39 14.71 -6.16
N ARG A 126 11.45 15.60 -5.15
CA ARG A 126 10.69 16.86 -5.18
C ARG A 126 11.05 17.74 -6.37
N ARG A 127 12.33 17.81 -6.77
CA ARG A 127 12.75 18.55 -7.98
C ARG A 127 12.27 17.90 -9.27
N LEU A 128 12.34 16.58 -9.38
CA LEU A 128 11.84 15.87 -10.57
C LEU A 128 10.32 16.04 -10.69
N THR A 129 9.61 15.94 -9.56
CA THR A 129 8.18 16.21 -9.51
C THR A 129 7.86 17.67 -9.82
N GLU A 130 8.63 18.63 -9.31
CA GLU A 130 8.45 20.06 -9.60
C GLU A 130 8.75 20.40 -11.08
N GLU A 131 9.86 19.90 -11.63
CA GLU A 131 10.20 20.06 -13.05
C GLU A 131 9.14 19.44 -13.95
N GLN A 132 8.65 18.25 -13.59
CA GLN A 132 7.57 17.59 -14.30
C GLN A 132 6.24 18.36 -14.16
N PHE A 133 5.92 18.89 -12.98
CA PHE A 133 4.75 19.77 -12.79
C PHE A 133 4.87 21.06 -13.59
N LEU A 134 6.06 21.68 -13.67
CA LEU A 134 6.28 22.89 -14.46
C LEU A 134 6.22 22.62 -15.97
N GLU A 135 6.72 21.47 -16.43
CA GLU A 135 6.59 21.01 -17.81
C GLU A 135 5.13 20.71 -18.15
N ASP A 136 4.42 20.01 -17.26
CA ASP A 136 2.99 19.73 -17.41
C ASP A 136 2.17 21.01 -17.36
N GLU A 137 2.52 21.98 -16.50
CA GLU A 137 1.85 23.28 -16.40
C GLU A 137 2.13 24.17 -17.62
N ALA A 138 3.34 24.14 -18.17
CA ALA A 138 3.65 24.81 -19.44
C ALA A 138 2.93 24.15 -20.62
N LEU A 139 2.81 22.82 -20.61
CA LEU A 139 2.06 22.06 -21.61
C LEU A 139 0.55 22.36 -21.50
N ILE A 140 -0.01 22.40 -20.29
CA ILE A 140 -1.41 22.77 -20.02
C ILE A 140 -1.66 24.24 -20.38
N ALA A 141 -0.76 25.15 -20.06
CA ALA A 141 -0.85 26.56 -20.47
C ALA A 141 -0.80 26.73 -22.00
N SER A 142 -0.08 25.83 -22.69
CA SER A 142 -0.05 25.79 -24.16
C SER A 142 -1.30 25.14 -24.77
N LEU A 143 -1.93 24.22 -24.04
CA LEU A 143 -3.17 23.56 -24.41
C LEU A 143 -4.35 24.45 -24.01
N GLN A 144 -4.75 25.34 -24.91
CA GLN A 144 -6.05 25.99 -24.78
C GLN A 144 -7.13 24.91 -24.67
N CYS A 145 -7.73 24.76 -23.49
CA CYS A 145 -8.87 23.87 -23.31
C CYS A 145 -10.02 24.40 -24.18
N PRO A 146 -10.43 23.68 -25.24
CA PRO A 146 -11.38 24.21 -26.22
C PRO A 146 -12.80 24.35 -25.64
N LEU A 147 -13.05 23.79 -24.46
CA LEU A 147 -14.34 23.88 -23.78
C LEU A 147 -14.60 25.31 -23.31
N SER A 148 -15.83 25.77 -23.47
CA SER A 148 -16.40 26.96 -22.85
C SER A 148 -16.55 26.78 -21.32
N ILE A 149 -16.70 27.88 -20.60
CA ILE A 149 -16.87 27.84 -19.13
C ILE A 149 -18.17 27.12 -18.72
N SER A 150 -19.22 27.17 -19.55
CA SER A 150 -20.45 26.37 -19.36
C SER A 150 -20.18 24.87 -19.47
N GLU A 151 -19.44 24.45 -20.50
CA GLU A 151 -19.12 23.02 -20.69
C GLU A 151 -18.23 22.50 -19.56
N LEU A 152 -17.31 23.33 -19.03
CA LEU A 152 -16.53 22.98 -17.84
C LEU A 152 -17.41 22.81 -16.59
N CYS A 153 -18.45 23.63 -16.42
CA CYS A 153 -19.41 23.47 -15.32
C CYS A 153 -20.20 22.16 -15.47
N ASP A 154 -20.60 21.80 -16.69
CA ASP A 154 -21.30 20.54 -16.96
C ASP A 154 -20.42 19.33 -16.65
N VAL A 155 -19.16 19.34 -17.09
CA VAL A 155 -18.16 18.30 -16.76
C VAL A 155 -17.93 18.18 -15.24
N TRP A 156 -17.90 19.30 -14.54
CA TRP A 156 -17.78 19.31 -13.08
C TRP A 156 -18.97 18.63 -12.39
N VAL A 157 -20.19 18.90 -12.83
CA VAL A 157 -21.42 18.29 -12.30
C VAL A 157 -21.47 16.79 -12.63
N GLU A 158 -21.09 16.41 -13.85
CA GLU A 158 -21.06 15.02 -14.28
C GLU A 158 -20.08 14.19 -13.43
N THR A 159 -18.85 14.68 -13.26
CA THR A 159 -17.83 14.01 -12.45
C THR A 159 -18.20 13.92 -10.97
N ALA A 160 -18.91 14.91 -10.42
CA ALA A 160 -19.46 14.82 -9.08
C ALA A 160 -20.50 13.69 -8.95
N GLY A 161 -21.35 13.52 -9.98
CA GLY A 161 -22.29 12.40 -10.08
C GLY A 161 -21.60 11.04 -10.14
N GLN A 162 -20.54 10.91 -10.95
CA GLN A 162 -19.76 9.67 -11.08
C GLN A 162 -19.11 9.25 -9.74
N LEU A 163 -18.58 10.22 -8.97
CA LEU A 163 -18.04 9.94 -7.64
C LEU A 163 -19.14 9.50 -6.66
N ALA A 164 -20.31 10.14 -6.70
CA ALA A 164 -21.44 9.79 -5.83
C ALA A 164 -22.02 8.40 -6.15
N GLN A 165 -21.96 7.97 -7.40
CA GLN A 165 -22.45 6.65 -7.84
C GLN A 165 -21.47 5.50 -7.55
N GLY A 166 -20.29 5.79 -7.01
CA GLY A 166 -19.33 4.78 -6.57
C GLY A 166 -18.38 4.27 -7.66
N ALA A 167 -17.74 5.18 -8.39
CA ALA A 167 -16.68 4.87 -9.34
C ALA A 167 -15.57 3.95 -8.76
N ASP A 168 -15.02 3.06 -9.60
CA ASP A 168 -13.89 2.17 -9.25
C ASP A 168 -12.61 2.98 -8.97
N MET A 169 -11.62 2.39 -8.29
CA MET A 169 -10.38 3.08 -7.88
C MET A 169 -9.63 3.72 -9.05
N ARG A 170 -9.59 3.05 -10.20
CA ARG A 170 -8.96 3.60 -11.42
C ARG A 170 -9.74 4.81 -11.97
N ASP A 171 -11.06 4.74 -11.94
CA ASP A 171 -11.94 5.80 -12.43
C ASP A 171 -11.92 7.01 -11.50
N ARG A 172 -11.79 6.79 -10.18
CA ARG A 172 -11.62 7.87 -9.19
C ARG A 172 -10.38 8.71 -9.45
N GLN A 173 -9.26 8.08 -9.85
CA GLN A 173 -8.04 8.81 -10.16
C GLN A 173 -8.19 9.65 -11.43
N ALA A 174 -8.81 9.09 -12.48
CA ALA A 174 -9.10 9.84 -13.70
C ALA A 174 -10.05 11.02 -13.42
N VAL A 175 -11.09 10.81 -12.61
CA VAL A 175 -12.03 11.87 -12.21
C VAL A 175 -11.33 12.95 -11.37
N ALA A 176 -10.43 12.58 -10.45
CA ALA A 176 -9.67 13.56 -9.68
C ALA A 176 -8.82 14.47 -10.59
N GLU A 177 -8.21 13.92 -11.63
CA GLU A 177 -7.40 14.68 -12.59
C GLU A 177 -8.26 15.64 -13.43
N VAL A 178 -9.41 15.17 -13.92
CA VAL A 178 -10.37 16.03 -14.66
C VAL A 178 -10.86 17.18 -13.77
N ARG A 179 -11.15 16.89 -12.49
CA ARG A 179 -11.61 17.91 -11.54
C ARG A 179 -10.52 18.93 -11.22
N ARG A 180 -9.25 18.52 -11.15
CA ARG A 180 -8.11 19.43 -11.00
C ARG A 180 -8.07 20.42 -12.17
N ILE A 181 -8.12 19.92 -13.41
CA ILE A 181 -8.13 20.74 -14.63
C ILE A 181 -9.31 21.73 -14.62
N CYS A 182 -10.50 21.30 -14.19
CA CYS A 182 -11.66 22.19 -14.10
C CYS A 182 -11.42 23.34 -13.10
N LEU A 183 -10.84 23.05 -11.93
CA LEU A 183 -10.54 24.08 -10.92
C LEU A 183 -9.52 25.09 -11.45
N ASP A 184 -8.44 24.61 -12.06
CA ASP A 184 -7.40 25.46 -12.65
C ASP A 184 -8.00 26.38 -13.73
N GLU A 185 -8.88 25.86 -14.58
CA GLU A 185 -9.56 26.64 -15.61
C GLU A 185 -10.61 27.62 -15.05
N PHE A 186 -11.30 27.28 -13.96
CA PHE A 186 -12.23 28.19 -13.29
C PHE A 186 -11.50 29.40 -12.70
N GLU A 187 -10.38 29.16 -12.01
CA GLU A 187 -9.52 30.20 -11.46
C GLU A 187 -8.95 31.09 -12.57
N ARG A 188 -8.48 30.48 -13.67
CA ARG A 188 -7.89 31.20 -14.81
C ARG A 188 -8.90 32.07 -15.56
N ARG A 189 -10.14 31.61 -15.76
CA ARG A 189 -11.13 32.28 -16.61
C ARG A 189 -12.00 33.29 -15.87
N ASN A 190 -12.38 33.02 -14.62
CA ASN A 190 -13.20 33.93 -13.82
C ASN A 190 -12.80 33.87 -12.33
N PRO A 191 -11.64 34.46 -11.95
CA PRO A 191 -11.12 34.36 -10.59
C PRO A 191 -12.08 34.94 -9.54
N VAL A 192 -12.85 35.98 -9.91
CA VAL A 192 -13.84 36.59 -9.00
C VAL A 192 -15.07 35.69 -8.80
N GLY A 193 -15.58 35.08 -9.88
CA GLY A 193 -16.66 34.09 -9.79
C GLY A 193 -16.24 32.85 -9.02
N PHE A 194 -15.00 32.39 -9.26
CA PHE A 194 -14.41 31.24 -8.57
C PHE A 194 -14.28 31.50 -7.06
N GLN A 195 -13.76 32.66 -6.66
CA GLN A 195 -13.68 33.01 -5.24
C GLN A 195 -15.06 33.07 -4.57
N ARG A 196 -16.07 33.68 -5.22
CA ARG A 196 -17.44 33.71 -4.70
C ARG A 196 -18.03 32.30 -4.52
N TRP A 197 -17.72 31.39 -5.44
CA TRP A 197 -18.12 30.00 -5.35
C TRP A 197 -17.44 29.27 -4.18
N LEU A 198 -16.13 29.49 -3.97
CA LEU A 198 -15.40 28.96 -2.82
C LEU A 198 -15.93 29.52 -1.49
N ASP A 199 -16.20 30.82 -1.42
CA ASP A 199 -16.74 31.49 -0.24
C ASP A 199 -18.15 30.97 0.13
N ALA A 200 -18.92 30.52 -0.87
CA ALA A 200 -20.22 29.87 -0.69
C ALA A 200 -20.11 28.39 -0.26
N GLY A 201 -18.89 27.88 -0.02
CA GLY A 201 -18.65 26.49 0.37
C GLY A 201 -18.54 25.51 -0.80
N ALA A 202 -18.22 25.99 -2.00
CA ALA A 202 -18.07 25.20 -3.22
C ALA A 202 -19.27 24.26 -3.49
N PRO A 203 -20.50 24.80 -3.62
CA PRO A 203 -21.68 23.98 -3.91
C PRO A 203 -21.49 23.15 -5.20
N PRO A 204 -22.14 21.97 -5.33
CA PRO A 204 -21.86 21.01 -6.40
C PRO A 204 -21.99 21.56 -7.82
N ASN A 205 -22.83 22.58 -8.03
CA ASN A 205 -22.99 23.26 -9.30
C ASN A 205 -22.39 24.68 -9.23
N PRO A 206 -21.28 24.96 -9.95
CA PRO A 206 -20.62 26.26 -9.94
C PRO A 206 -21.20 27.28 -10.93
N THR A 207 -22.13 26.88 -11.81
CA THR A 207 -22.61 27.69 -12.94
C THR A 207 -23.13 29.06 -12.51
N THR A 208 -23.88 29.16 -11.41
CA THR A 208 -24.47 30.43 -10.94
C THR A 208 -23.42 31.46 -10.51
N TYR A 209 -22.23 31.02 -10.10
CA TYR A 209 -21.15 31.88 -9.64
C TYR A 209 -20.16 32.22 -10.76
N LEU A 210 -19.90 31.24 -11.63
CA LEU A 210 -18.95 31.36 -12.74
C LEU A 210 -19.53 32.04 -13.98
N MET A 211 -20.84 31.94 -14.21
CA MET A 211 -21.54 32.60 -15.33
C MET A 211 -22.07 33.98 -14.98
N ALA A 212 -22.03 34.38 -13.71
CA ALA A 212 -22.42 35.72 -13.28
C ALA A 212 -21.31 36.73 -13.64
N HIS A 213 -21.18 37.05 -14.93
CA HIS A 213 -20.48 38.25 -15.38
C HIS A 213 -21.40 39.45 -15.26
N GLY A 214 -20.85 40.54 -14.71
CA GLY A 214 -21.55 41.78 -14.44
C GLY A 214 -22.13 42.42 -15.69
N GLU A 215 -23.34 42.95 -15.51
CA GLU A 215 -23.64 44.32 -15.94
C GLU A 215 -22.67 45.32 -15.27
#